data_AF-A0A0G0PKQ3-F1
#
_entry.id   AF-A0A0G0PKQ3-F1
#
_cell.length_a   1.000
_cell.length_b   1.000
_cell.length_c   1.000
_cell.angle_alpha   90.00
_cell.angle_beta   90.00
_cell.angle_gamma   90.00
#
_symmetry.space_group_name_H-M   'P 1'
#
loop_
_entity.id
_entity.type
_entity.pdbx_description
1 polymer ?
#
loop_
_entity_poly.entity_id
_entity_poly.type
_entity_poly.pdbx_seq_one_letter_code
_entity_poly.pdbx_strand_id
1 'polypeptide(L)' 'MMNEKIVKGTSVMIIWGSYQGKRGRVINEYPAELGNDLVEIKLNEGICICLERKHLQEEIDDEE' A
#
# COMPACT_ATOMS: atom_id res chain seq x y z
N MET A 1 -8.81 16.29 5.71
CA MET A 1 -7.53 16.24 4.96
C MET A 1 -7.47 14.87 4.33
N MET A 2 -7.58 14.77 3.00
CA MET A 2 -7.50 13.50 2.28
C MET A 2 -6.03 13.04 2.30
N ASN A 3 -5.81 11.76 2.63
CA ASN A 3 -4.48 11.16 2.69
C ASN A 3 -4.03 10.84 1.25
N GLU A 4 -3.53 11.86 0.54
CA GLU A 4 -3.30 11.87 -0.92
C GLU A 4 -2.16 10.97 -1.43
N LYS A 5 -1.43 10.21 -0.60
CA LYS A 5 -0.09 9.75 -1.02
C LYS A 5 0.11 8.29 -1.41
N ILE A 6 -0.85 7.39 -1.20
CA ILE A 6 -0.67 5.98 -1.56
C ILE A 6 -1.28 5.70 -2.93
N VAL A 7 -0.47 5.87 -3.96
CA VAL A 7 -0.82 5.66 -5.38
C VAL A 7 0.10 4.60 -5.99
N LYS A 8 -0.16 4.20 -7.23
CA LYS A 8 0.74 3.31 -7.96
C LYS A 8 2.15 3.87 -7.98
N GLY A 9 3.11 3.03 -7.58
CA GLY A 9 4.52 3.38 -7.48
C GLY A 9 4.98 3.76 -6.07
N THR A 10 4.08 4.08 -5.14
CA THR A 10 4.40 4.41 -3.74
C THR A 10 4.98 3.20 -3.02
N SER A 11 6.09 3.41 -2.30
CA SER A 11 6.64 2.44 -1.34
C SER A 11 5.83 2.51 -0.05
N VAL A 12 5.42 1.36 0.46
CA VAL A 12 4.53 1.26 1.62
C VAL A 12 4.97 0.17 2.58
N MET A 13 4.67 0.38 3.84
CA MET A 13 4.68 -0.63 4.88
C MET A 13 3.24 -1.00 5.26
N ILE A 14 2.99 -2.28 5.44
CA ILE A 14 1.69 -2.79 5.89
C ILE A 14 1.62 -2.61 7.41
N ILE A 15 0.58 -1.94 7.89
CA ILE A 15 0.43 -1.61 9.32
C ILE A 15 -0.65 -2.46 10.02
N TRP A 16 -1.33 -3.36 9.30
CA TRP A 16 -2.38 -4.19 9.86
C TRP A 16 -2.50 -5.56 9.17
N GLY A 17 -2.91 -6.58 9.92
CA GLY A 17 -3.17 -7.94 9.41
C GLY A 17 -1.93 -8.84 9.36
N SER A 18 -2.05 -9.99 8.69
CA SER A 18 -1.02 -11.05 8.69
C SER A 18 0.33 -10.65 8.08
N TYR A 19 0.35 -9.61 7.27
CA TYR A 19 1.55 -9.09 6.62
C TYR A 19 2.08 -7.80 7.28
N GLN A 20 1.61 -7.48 8.49
CA GLN A 20 2.05 -6.31 9.23
C GLN A 20 3.58 -6.26 9.38
N GLY A 21 4.17 -5.09 9.14
CA GLY A 21 5.61 -4.83 9.13
C GLY A 21 6.32 -5.22 7.82
N LYS A 22 5.63 -5.88 6.88
CA LYS A 22 6.18 -6.15 5.55
C LYS A 22 6.11 -4.89 4.68
N ARG A 23 7.13 -4.74 3.85
CA ARG A 23 7.29 -3.63 2.91
C ARG A 23 7.03 -4.10 1.49
N GLY A 24 6.53 -3.19 0.68
CA GLY A 24 6.30 -3.43 -0.73
C GLY A 24 6.06 -2.14 -1.50
N ARG A 25 5.72 -2.31 -2.76
CA ARG A 25 5.42 -1.21 -3.68
C ARG A 25 4.03 -1.39 -4.24
N VAL A 26 3.24 -0.33 -4.28
CA VAL A 26 1.93 -0.35 -4.93
C VAL A 26 2.15 -0.51 -6.44
N ILE A 27 1.56 -1.54 -7.04
CA ILE A 27 1.68 -1.83 -8.46
C ILE A 27 0.39 -1.58 -9.24
N ASN A 28 -0.76 -1.55 -8.55
CA ASN A 28 -2.05 -1.28 -9.15
C ASN A 28 -3.03 -0.65 -8.14
N GLU A 29 -4.01 0.08 -8.65
CA GLU A 29 -5.06 0.73 -7.87
C GLU A 29 -6.42 0.29 -8.40
N TYR A 30 -7.34 -0.05 -7.51
CA TYR A 30 -8.70 -0.40 -7.87
C TYR A 30 -9.64 0.74 -7.42
N PRO A 31 -10.34 1.41 -8.35
CA PRO A 31 -11.17 2.56 -8.01
C PRO A 31 -12.30 2.18 -7.05
N ALA A 32 -12.60 3.12 -6.14
CA ALA A 32 -13.59 2.97 -5.08
C ALA A 32 -15.06 2.80 -5.55
N GLU A 33 -15.32 2.81 -6.86
CA GLU A 33 -16.62 2.45 -7.43
C GLU A 33 -17.06 1.03 -7.05
N LEU A 34 -16.12 0.18 -6.62
CA LEU A 34 -16.36 -1.17 -6.11
C LEU A 34 -16.56 -1.23 -4.58
N GLY A 35 -16.71 -0.09 -3.89
CA GLY A 35 -17.03 -0.01 -2.46
C GLY A 35 -15.88 -0.28 -1.49
N ASN A 36 -14.71 -0.73 -1.99
CA ASN A 36 -13.51 -0.92 -1.19
C ASN A 36 -12.33 -0.18 -1.85
N ASP A 37 -11.64 0.64 -1.07
CA ASP A 37 -10.47 1.40 -1.54
C ASP A 37 -9.22 0.50 -1.55
N LEU A 38 -9.13 -0.35 -2.57
CA LEU A 38 -8.14 -1.42 -2.66
C LEU A 38 -6.94 -1.03 -3.53
N VAL A 39 -5.77 -1.51 -3.13
CA VAL A 39 -4.53 -1.43 -3.90
C VAL A 39 -3.82 -2.78 -3.94
N GLU A 40 -3.16 -3.04 -5.06
CA GLU A 40 -2.28 -4.20 -5.22
C GLU A 40 -0.85 -3.82 -4.87
N ILE A 41 -0.20 -4.63 -4.03
CA ILE A 41 1.14 -4.39 -3.50
C ILE A 41 2.01 -5.58 -3.85
N LYS A 42 3.16 -5.31 -4.47
CA LYS A 42 4.23 -6.29 -4.61
C LYS A 42 5.16 -6.19 -3.41
N LEU A 43 5.19 -7.23 -2.59
CA LEU A 43 6.16 -7.37 -1.50
C LEU A 43 7.55 -7.64 -2.06
N ASN A 44 8.58 -7.28 -1.30
CA ASN A 44 9.99 -7.51 -1.68
C ASN A 44 10.31 -9.01 -1.92
N GLU A 45 9.50 -9.92 -1.37
CA GLU A 45 9.63 -11.37 -1.50
C GLU A 45 8.98 -11.94 -2.80
N GLY A 46 8.56 -11.06 -3.73
CA GLY A 46 7.94 -11.47 -5.00
C GLY A 46 6.47 -11.89 -4.89
N ILE A 47 5.86 -11.71 -3.72
CA ILE A 47 4.45 -11.97 -3.44
C ILE A 47 3.62 -10.73 -3.79
N CYS A 48 2.49 -10.90 -4.49
CA CYS A 48 1.51 -9.85 -4.69
C CYS A 48 0.32 -10.06 -3.75
N ILE A 49 -0.12 -8.98 -3.10
CA ILE A 49 -1.31 -8.98 -2.23
C ILE A 49 -2.21 -7.81 -2.58
N CYS A 50 -3.50 -7.94 -2.30
CA CYS A 50 -4.47 -6.85 -2.42
C CYS A 50 -4.95 -6.46 -1.02
N LEU A 51 -4.87 -5.18 -0.68
CA LEU A 51 -5.25 -4.65 0.63
C LEU A 51 -5.97 -3.31 0.48
N GLU A 52 -6.81 -2.99 1.47
CA GLU A 52 -7.37 -1.66 1.58
C GLU A 52 -6.28 -0.64 1.92
N ARG A 53 -6.31 0.52 1.26
CA ARG A 53 -5.32 1.59 1.42
C ARG A 53 -5.18 2.06 2.87
N LYS A 54 -6.24 1.96 3.67
CA LYS A 54 -6.24 2.32 5.11
C LYS A 54 -5.32 1.44 5.97
N HIS A 55 -4.90 0.28 5.48
CA HIS A 55 -3.98 -0.63 6.18
C HIS A 55 -2.51 -0.41 5.80
N LEU A 56 -2.22 0.67 5.08
CA LEU A 56 -0.90 0.98 4.56
C LEU A 56 -0.43 2.32 5.09
N GLN A 57 0.88 2.40 5.28
CA GLN A 57 1.59 3.64 5.56
C GLN A 57 2.65 3.84 4.48
N GLU A 58 2.69 5.03 3.90
CA GLU A 58 3.77 5.43 2.99
C GLU A 58 5.11 5.34 3.72
N GLU A 59 6.11 4.74 3.07
CA GLU A 59 7.49 4.88 3.50
C GLU A 59 8.00 6.21 3.00
N ILE A 60 8.32 7.09 3.94
CA ILE A 60 9.09 8.29 3.67
C ILE A 60 10.53 7.86 3.86
N ASP A 61 11.32 7.85 2.78
CA ASP A 61 12.77 7.74 2.90
C ASP A 61 13.23 9.03 3.61
N ASP A 62 13.51 8.94 4.91
CA ASP A 62 14.20 9.99 5.67
C ASP A 62 15.66 10.02 5.20
N GLU A 63 15.91 10.57 4.00
CA GLU A 63 17.22 11.07 3.62
C GLU A 63 17.35 12.53 4.11
N GLU A 64 17.80 12.70 5.36
CA GLU A 64 18.52 13.90 5.83
C GLU A 64 19.93 13.53 6.32
#